data_AF-A0A9D6QMA5-F1
#
_entry.id   AF-A0A9D6QMA5-F1
#
_cell.length_a   1.000
_cell.length_b   1.000
_cell.length_c   1.000
_cell.angle_alpha   90.00
_cell.angle_beta   90.00
_cell.angle_gamma   90.00
#
_symmetry.space_group_name_H-M   'P 1'
#
loop_
_entity.id
_entity.type
_entity.pdbx_description
1 polymer ?
#
loop_
_entity_poly.entity_id
_entity_poly.type
_entity_poly.pdbx_seq_one_letter_code
_entity_poly.pdbx_strand_id
1 'polypeptide(L)'
;MADQVWEPISNLFPPHPAVDPNVGAKTNLSFIPRVQLAEASKADFGVRPMVAQHNLHESDMFSDAALIDLLDRFPRKNLYALTMGTDPTRAEENRLALNEGVSGADLLRAVKKGRFWLNITRVDRADGGYRQLIDELYAQLAAQIPGFAPDFSQGSLIISSPHALVYYHADAPASVLWHIRGRKRVWVYPALDERYMTREVLEDIHAGVRHEYLSYEKSYDDGAIVYELEPGQWTAWAQNAPHRVTNLDSVNVSLSTEHFTAQSRWRARVYTANRFLRVRFGLRNLSAREQGAGAIAKTVIHRLAAKVGLDPAQVKRHIPTLRVDADAPGGVVPLGEPCVASKVGN
;
A
#
# COMPACT_ATOMS: atom_id res chain seq x y z
N MET A 1 19.61 -6.46 7.26
CA MET A 1 19.08 -5.09 7.16
C MET A 1 17.90 -5.12 6.23
N ALA A 2 16.72 -4.79 6.73
CA ALA A 2 15.49 -4.71 5.94
C ALA A 2 15.52 -3.42 5.10
N ASP A 3 16.09 -3.49 3.90
CA ASP A 3 15.87 -2.43 2.91
C ASP A 3 14.43 -2.56 2.41
N GLN A 4 13.66 -1.46 2.41
CA GLN A 4 12.38 -1.46 1.70
C GLN A 4 12.64 -1.44 0.20
N VAL A 5 12.23 -2.51 -0.48
CA VAL A 5 12.41 -2.72 -1.91
C VAL A 5 11.13 -2.32 -2.62
N TRP A 6 11.25 -1.34 -3.52
CA TRP A 6 10.17 -0.94 -4.42
C TRP A 6 10.29 -1.75 -5.69
N GLU A 7 9.36 -2.69 -5.89
CA GLU A 7 9.33 -3.51 -7.10
C GLU A 7 8.36 -2.89 -8.12
N PRO A 8 8.68 -2.93 -9.43
CA PRO A 8 7.73 -2.58 -10.47
C PRO A 8 6.41 -3.33 -10.29
N ILE A 9 5.26 -2.68 -10.54
CA ILE A 9 3.94 -3.35 -10.45
C ILE A 9 3.88 -4.60 -11.34
N SER A 10 4.64 -4.62 -12.44
CA SER A 10 4.75 -5.78 -13.33
C SER A 10 5.24 -7.05 -12.61
N ASN A 11 6.03 -6.89 -11.55
CA ASN A 11 6.58 -7.98 -10.74
C ASN A 11 5.62 -8.41 -9.62
N LEU A 12 4.60 -7.59 -9.32
CA LEU A 12 3.53 -7.95 -8.38
C LEU A 12 2.52 -8.93 -9.00
N PHE A 13 2.48 -9.03 -10.34
CA PHE A 13 1.63 -10.00 -11.02
C PHE A 13 2.27 -11.40 -10.96
N PRO A 14 1.61 -12.40 -10.34
CA PRO A 14 2.08 -13.77 -10.46
C PRO A 14 2.03 -14.23 -11.93
N PRO A 15 2.92 -15.15 -12.34
CA PRO A 15 2.95 -15.67 -13.71
C PRO A 15 1.68 -16.46 -14.10
N HIS A 16 0.85 -16.86 -13.13
CA HIS A 16 -0.42 -17.54 -13.33
C HIS A 16 -1.49 -17.00 -12.34
N PRO A 17 -2.76 -16.88 -12.78
CA PRO A 17 -3.86 -16.64 -11.85
C PRO A 17 -4.05 -17.92 -11.04
N ALA A 18 -3.94 -17.82 -9.72
CA ALA A 18 -4.32 -18.91 -8.84
C ALA A 18 -5.19 -18.33 -7.72
N VAL A 19 -6.38 -17.87 -8.10
CA VAL A 19 -7.53 -18.12 -7.25
C VAL A 19 -7.95 -19.54 -7.62
N ASP A 20 -7.64 -20.50 -6.75
CA ASP A 20 -8.19 -21.85 -6.90
C ASP A 20 -9.72 -21.72 -6.79
N PRO A 21 -10.50 -22.05 -7.84
CA PRO A 21 -11.96 -21.98 -7.76
C PRO A 21 -12.56 -23.02 -6.80
N ASN A 22 -11.77 -23.96 -6.25
CA ASN A 22 -12.19 -24.94 -5.24
C ASN A 22 -11.85 -24.53 -3.79
N VAL A 23 -11.98 -23.25 -3.42
CA VAL A 23 -12.08 -22.85 -1.99
C VAL A 23 -13.46 -23.26 -1.44
N GLY A 24 -13.72 -24.57 -1.42
CA GLY A 24 -14.60 -25.26 -0.49
C GLY A 24 -13.81 -25.89 0.66
N ALA A 25 -12.57 -25.45 0.89
CA ALA A 25 -11.79 -25.83 2.05
C ALA A 25 -12.46 -25.23 3.30
N LYS A 26 -12.78 -26.08 4.28
CA LYS A 26 -13.33 -25.68 5.59
C LYS A 26 -12.57 -24.45 6.10
N THR A 27 -13.28 -23.36 6.36
CA THR A 27 -12.66 -22.17 6.93
C THR A 27 -12.06 -22.53 8.28
N ASN A 28 -10.75 -22.29 8.45
CA ASN A 28 -10.06 -22.51 9.71
C ASN A 28 -10.01 -21.21 10.54
N LEU A 29 -10.64 -20.14 10.04
CA LEU A 29 -10.85 -18.94 10.83
C LEU A 29 -11.83 -19.27 11.96
N SER A 30 -11.45 -18.95 13.19
CA SER A 30 -12.35 -18.98 14.36
C SER A 30 -13.45 -17.90 14.29
N PHE A 31 -13.45 -17.09 13.24
CA PHE A 31 -14.25 -15.91 13.04
C PHE A 31 -14.77 -15.88 11.59
N ILE A 32 -16.05 -15.54 11.41
CA ILE A 32 -16.65 -15.43 10.08
C ILE A 32 -16.65 -13.95 9.65
N PRO A 33 -15.81 -13.54 8.70
CA PRO A 33 -15.83 -12.19 8.17
C PRO A 33 -17.12 -11.91 7.39
N ARG A 34 -17.62 -10.69 7.53
CA ARG A 34 -18.79 -10.16 6.83
C ARG A 34 -18.41 -8.81 6.22
N VAL A 35 -18.69 -8.66 4.93
CA VAL A 35 -18.55 -7.41 4.18
C VAL A 35 -19.93 -6.98 3.71
N GLN A 36 -20.32 -5.76 4.06
CA GLN A 36 -21.61 -5.19 3.69
C GLN A 36 -21.41 -4.02 2.74
N LEU A 37 -21.94 -4.13 1.54
CA LEU A 37 -21.99 -3.06 0.55
C LEU A 37 -23.44 -2.79 0.16
N ALA A 38 -23.93 -1.58 0.43
CA ALA A 38 -25.28 -1.18 0.05
C ALA A 38 -25.46 -1.19 -1.47
N GLU A 39 -26.64 -1.60 -1.95
CA GLU A 39 -26.94 -1.68 -3.40
C GLU A 39 -26.63 -0.36 -4.13
N ALA A 40 -27.05 0.77 -3.54
CA ALA A 40 -26.83 2.10 -4.08
C ALA A 40 -25.35 2.50 -4.20
N SER A 41 -24.46 1.84 -3.45
CA SER A 41 -23.02 2.13 -3.44
C SER A 41 -22.22 1.23 -4.39
N LYS A 42 -22.79 0.13 -4.89
CA LYS A 42 -22.04 -0.84 -5.71
C LYS A 42 -21.40 -0.22 -6.96
N ALA A 43 -22.07 0.74 -7.59
CA ALA A 43 -21.57 1.43 -8.78
C ALA A 43 -20.38 2.37 -8.50
N ASP A 44 -20.18 2.77 -7.24
CA ASP A 44 -19.09 3.66 -6.83
C ASP A 44 -17.79 2.88 -6.54
N PHE A 45 -17.84 1.56 -6.36
CA PHE A 45 -16.66 0.75 -6.05
C PHE A 45 -15.59 0.86 -7.13
N GLY A 46 -14.40 1.34 -6.74
CA GLY A 46 -13.28 1.57 -7.66
C GLY A 46 -13.47 2.74 -8.63
N VAL A 47 -14.54 3.54 -8.47
CA VAL A 47 -14.87 4.69 -9.33
C VAL A 47 -14.92 5.99 -8.54
N ARG A 48 -15.49 5.98 -7.33
CA ARG A 48 -15.58 7.15 -6.44
C ARG A 48 -15.14 6.78 -5.03
N PRO A 49 -14.64 7.75 -4.24
CA PRO A 49 -14.36 7.52 -2.83
C PRO A 49 -15.64 7.15 -2.09
N MET A 50 -15.63 6.02 -1.38
CA MET A 50 -16.80 5.50 -0.69
C MET A 50 -16.44 4.91 0.68
N VAL A 51 -17.45 4.71 1.54
CA VAL A 51 -17.32 4.01 2.82
C VAL A 51 -18.43 2.97 2.95
N ALA A 52 -18.08 1.80 3.49
CA ALA A 52 -18.98 0.67 3.69
C ALA A 52 -18.57 -0.12 4.95
N GLN A 53 -19.33 -1.17 5.32
CA GLN A 53 -19.20 -1.83 6.62
C GLN A 53 -18.58 -3.23 6.53
N HIS A 54 -17.90 -3.64 7.60
CA HIS A 54 -17.36 -4.97 7.84
C HIS A 54 -17.29 -5.28 9.35
N ASN A 55 -17.11 -6.55 9.72
CA ASN A 55 -17.08 -6.96 11.13
C ASN A 55 -15.69 -7.32 11.68
N LEU A 56 -14.60 -7.14 10.92
CA LEU A 56 -13.23 -7.55 11.33
C LEU A 56 -12.77 -6.98 12.68
N HIS A 57 -13.32 -5.84 13.11
CA HIS A 57 -13.04 -5.24 14.42
C HIS A 57 -13.54 -6.10 15.61
N GLU A 58 -14.44 -7.06 15.36
CA GLU A 58 -14.94 -8.05 16.33
C GLU A 58 -14.01 -9.27 16.46
N SER A 59 -12.97 -9.38 15.62
CA SER A 59 -12.10 -10.57 15.58
C SER A 59 -10.92 -10.47 16.54
N ASP A 60 -10.70 -11.51 17.34
CA ASP A 60 -9.54 -11.63 18.24
C ASP A 60 -8.19 -11.67 17.49
N MET A 61 -8.21 -11.92 16.17
CA MET A 61 -7.04 -11.86 15.29
C MET A 61 -6.35 -10.49 15.30
N PHE A 62 -7.05 -9.43 15.71
CA PHE A 62 -6.53 -8.06 15.80
C PHE A 62 -6.41 -7.55 17.25
N SER A 63 -6.54 -8.44 18.23
CA SER A 63 -6.27 -8.18 19.64
C SER A 63 -4.78 -7.86 19.86
N ASP A 64 -4.45 -7.17 20.95
CA ASP A 64 -3.05 -6.88 21.28
C ASP A 64 -2.20 -8.16 21.40
N ALA A 65 -2.75 -9.23 21.98
CA ALA A 65 -2.06 -10.51 22.11
C ALA A 65 -1.75 -11.15 20.74
N ALA A 66 -2.74 -11.17 19.83
CA ALA A 66 -2.55 -11.72 18.49
C ALA A 66 -1.59 -10.87 17.63
N LEU A 67 -1.63 -9.54 17.78
CA LEU A 67 -0.70 -8.65 17.08
C LEU A 67 0.73 -8.78 17.60
N ILE A 68 0.91 -8.93 18.92
CA ILE A 68 2.23 -9.18 19.53
C ILE A 68 2.80 -10.50 19.01
N ASP A 69 2.02 -11.59 19.06
CA ASP A 69 2.44 -12.88 18.52
C ASP A 69 2.83 -12.76 17.06
N LEU A 70 1.97 -12.17 16.21
CA LEU A 70 2.28 -11.94 14.80
C LEU A 70 3.62 -11.21 14.65
N LEU A 71 3.81 -10.09 15.34
CA LEU A 71 5.02 -9.27 15.25
C LEU A 71 6.28 -10.01 15.72
N ASP A 72 6.20 -10.97 16.65
CA ASP A 72 7.35 -11.75 17.13
C ASP A 72 7.85 -12.75 16.09
N ARG A 73 6.93 -13.47 15.44
CA ARG A 73 7.26 -14.48 14.42
C ARG A 73 7.34 -13.93 12.99
N PHE A 74 6.93 -12.68 12.73
CA PHE A 74 6.92 -12.14 11.38
C PHE A 74 8.34 -11.99 10.80
N PRO A 75 8.56 -12.31 9.51
CA PRO A 75 9.85 -12.07 8.86
C PRO A 75 10.22 -10.57 8.90
N ARG A 76 11.29 -10.21 9.61
CA ARG A 76 11.73 -8.80 9.80
C ARG A 76 11.93 -8.03 8.49
N LYS A 77 12.34 -8.72 7.41
CA LYS A 77 12.50 -8.13 6.07
C LYS A 77 11.21 -7.56 5.46
N ASN A 78 10.05 -7.99 5.96
CA ASN A 78 8.72 -7.55 5.51
C ASN A 78 7.99 -6.71 6.59
N LEU A 79 8.69 -6.35 7.66
CA LEU A 79 8.16 -5.52 8.74
C LEU A 79 8.93 -4.22 8.76
N TYR A 80 8.29 -3.14 8.32
CA TYR A 80 8.91 -1.82 8.31
C TYR A 80 8.39 -0.99 9.46
N ALA A 81 9.30 -0.46 10.27
CA ALA A 81 8.98 0.53 11.30
C ALA A 81 9.40 1.91 10.81
N LEU A 82 8.45 2.82 10.68
CA LEU A 82 8.67 4.16 10.16
C LEU A 82 8.27 5.21 11.19
N THR A 83 9.09 6.24 11.39
CA THR A 83 8.71 7.40 12.19
C THR A 83 7.78 8.31 11.42
N MET A 84 6.95 9.06 12.13
CA MET A 84 6.09 10.08 11.56
C MET A 84 6.32 11.46 12.15
N GLY A 85 6.21 12.43 11.27
CA GLY A 85 6.28 13.85 11.57
C GLY A 85 4.98 14.41 12.12
N THR A 86 4.90 15.74 12.13
CA THR A 86 3.68 16.46 12.53
C THR A 86 3.13 17.37 11.44
N ASP A 87 3.95 17.69 10.43
CA ASP A 87 3.55 18.54 9.32
C ASP A 87 3.32 17.70 8.06
N PRO A 88 2.09 17.62 7.53
CA PRO A 88 1.79 16.83 6.33
C PRO A 88 2.55 17.29 5.07
N THR A 89 3.16 18.49 5.06
CA THR A 89 4.00 18.94 3.93
C THR A 89 5.44 18.42 4.00
N ARG A 90 5.83 17.71 5.08
CA ARG A 90 7.21 17.31 5.36
C ARG A 90 7.40 15.79 5.31
N ALA A 91 7.20 15.21 4.13
CA ALA A 91 7.31 13.75 3.94
C ALA A 91 8.72 13.20 4.26
N GLU A 92 9.76 14.04 4.27
CA GLU A 92 11.12 13.67 4.67
C GLU A 92 11.30 13.39 6.17
N GLU A 93 10.31 13.75 7.00
CA GLU A 93 10.26 13.35 8.41
C GLU A 93 9.90 11.85 8.56
N ASN A 94 9.44 11.22 7.47
CA ASN A 94 9.28 9.78 7.41
C ASN A 94 10.63 9.06 7.32
N ARG A 95 11.05 8.40 8.39
CA ARG A 95 12.36 7.72 8.45
C ARG A 95 12.20 6.28 8.87
N LEU A 96 12.85 5.38 8.14
CA LEU A 96 12.91 3.97 8.46
C LEU A 96 13.81 3.71 9.67
N ALA A 97 13.27 2.93 10.60
CA ALA A 97 13.93 2.43 11.78
C ALA A 97 14.17 0.92 11.68
N LEU A 98 15.39 0.49 12.01
CA LEU A 98 15.71 -0.91 12.23
C LEU A 98 14.90 -1.46 13.41
N ASN A 99 14.40 -2.68 13.25
CA ASN A 99 13.60 -3.37 14.27
C ASN A 99 14.13 -4.78 14.59
N GLU A 100 15.31 -5.14 14.09
CA GLU A 100 15.94 -6.42 14.39
C GLU A 100 16.24 -6.54 15.89
N GLY A 101 15.80 -7.65 16.49
CA GLY A 101 15.97 -7.94 17.91
C GLY A 101 14.93 -7.30 18.84
N VAL A 102 13.98 -6.54 18.31
CA VAL A 102 12.90 -5.92 19.10
C VAL A 102 11.70 -6.87 19.18
N SER A 103 11.18 -7.10 20.39
CA SER A 103 10.02 -7.98 20.59
C SER A 103 8.74 -7.34 20.01
N GLY A 104 7.74 -8.16 19.70
CA GLY A 104 6.42 -7.72 19.26
C GLY A 104 5.73 -6.85 20.32
N ALA A 105 5.92 -7.19 21.60
CA ALA A 105 5.45 -6.39 22.71
C ALA A 105 6.10 -5.00 22.72
N ASP A 106 7.42 -4.92 22.55
CA ASP A 106 8.15 -3.64 22.51
C ASP A 106 7.79 -2.81 21.29
N LEU A 107 7.62 -3.44 20.12
CA LEU A 107 7.13 -2.77 18.91
C LEU A 107 5.76 -2.16 19.14
N LEU A 108 4.81 -2.90 19.72
CA LEU A 108 3.49 -2.39 20.01
C LEU A 108 3.51 -1.28 21.09
N ARG A 109 4.38 -1.40 22.11
CA ARG A 109 4.61 -0.32 23.09
C ARG A 109 5.18 0.93 22.43
N ALA A 110 6.15 0.78 21.52
CA ALA A 110 6.71 1.90 20.76
C ALA A 110 5.61 2.60 19.95
N VAL A 111 4.74 1.85 19.26
CA VAL A 111 3.58 2.42 18.56
C VAL A 111 2.63 3.15 19.51
N LYS A 112 2.32 2.60 20.69
CA LYS A 112 1.42 3.25 21.65
C LYS A 112 1.95 4.59 22.18
N LYS A 113 3.28 4.71 22.36
CA LYS A 113 3.93 5.89 22.97
C LYS A 113 4.45 6.91 21.98
N GLY A 114 4.94 6.44 20.84
CA GLY A 114 5.66 7.25 19.86
C GLY A 114 4.79 7.79 18.74
N ARG A 115 5.45 8.09 17.62
CA ARG A 115 4.82 8.38 16.33
C ARG A 115 5.36 7.40 15.30
N PHE A 116 4.87 6.18 15.38
CA PHE A 116 5.26 5.08 14.51
C PHE A 116 4.14 4.62 13.60
N TRP A 117 4.60 4.10 12.48
CA TRP A 117 3.86 3.30 11.56
C TRP A 117 4.59 1.98 11.36
N LEU A 118 3.99 0.87 11.81
CA LEU A 118 4.43 -0.47 11.47
C LEU A 118 3.66 -0.90 10.22
N ASN A 119 4.39 -1.13 9.13
CA ASN A 119 3.87 -1.68 7.90
C ASN A 119 4.33 -3.14 7.76
N ILE A 120 3.39 -4.06 8.00
CA ILE A 120 3.58 -5.51 7.91
C ILE A 120 3.18 -5.94 6.49
N THR A 121 4.13 -5.90 5.56
CA THR A 121 3.86 -6.14 4.14
C THR A 121 3.76 -7.63 3.82
N ARG A 122 2.95 -7.98 2.82
CA ARG A 122 2.75 -9.37 2.37
C ARG A 122 2.33 -10.29 3.52
N VAL A 123 1.46 -9.79 4.41
CA VAL A 123 0.97 -10.56 5.57
C VAL A 123 0.28 -11.84 5.13
N ASP A 124 -0.37 -11.80 3.95
CA ASP A 124 -1.00 -12.94 3.28
C ASP A 124 -0.01 -14.04 2.85
N ARG A 125 1.28 -13.72 2.67
CA ARG A 125 2.29 -14.72 2.29
C ARG A 125 2.99 -15.33 3.49
N ALA A 126 3.09 -14.58 4.58
CA ALA A 126 3.76 -15.01 5.80
C ALA A 126 2.81 -15.67 6.80
N ASP A 127 1.49 -15.45 6.66
CA ASP A 127 0.48 -15.98 7.58
C ASP A 127 -0.77 -16.49 6.82
N GLY A 128 -1.07 -17.78 6.98
CA GLY A 128 -2.17 -18.45 6.29
C GLY A 128 -3.56 -17.98 6.75
N GLY A 129 -3.71 -17.53 8.00
CA GLY A 129 -4.97 -16.98 8.50
C GLY A 129 -5.30 -15.65 7.81
N TYR A 130 -4.28 -14.79 7.62
CA TYR A 130 -4.45 -13.55 6.85
C TYR A 130 -4.75 -13.80 5.36
N ARG A 131 -4.11 -14.80 4.73
CA ARG A 131 -4.45 -15.21 3.35
C ARG A 131 -5.92 -15.57 3.23
N GLN A 132 -6.38 -16.50 4.08
CA GLN A 132 -7.76 -16.97 4.09
C GLN A 132 -8.75 -15.84 4.35
N LEU A 133 -8.46 -14.95 5.31
CA LEU A 133 -9.27 -13.77 5.56
C LEU A 133 -9.41 -12.93 4.28
N ILE A 134 -8.29 -12.58 3.63
CA ILE A 134 -8.29 -11.73 2.43
C ILE A 134 -9.07 -12.41 1.28
N ASP A 135 -8.91 -13.72 1.09
CA ASP A 135 -9.70 -14.49 0.12
C ASP A 135 -11.21 -14.37 0.37
N GLU A 136 -11.65 -14.54 1.62
CA GLU A 136 -13.06 -14.43 2.00
C GLU A 136 -13.60 -13.00 1.79
N LEU A 137 -12.80 -11.96 2.07
CA LEU A 137 -13.21 -10.56 1.82
C LEU A 137 -13.44 -10.30 0.33
N TYR A 138 -12.51 -10.74 -0.52
CA TYR A 138 -12.63 -10.53 -1.97
C TYR A 138 -13.72 -11.40 -2.60
N ALA A 139 -13.96 -12.61 -2.10
CA ALA A 139 -15.08 -13.43 -2.52
C ALA A 139 -16.42 -12.73 -2.23
N GLN A 140 -16.57 -12.13 -1.04
CA GLN A 140 -17.78 -11.37 -0.67
C GLN A 140 -17.94 -10.08 -1.49
N LEU A 141 -16.86 -9.36 -1.78
CA LEU A 141 -16.90 -8.20 -2.67
C LEU A 141 -17.31 -8.59 -4.10
N ALA A 142 -16.69 -9.64 -4.67
CA ALA A 142 -17.00 -10.13 -6.00
C ALA A 142 -18.44 -10.63 -6.13
N ALA A 143 -18.99 -11.25 -5.09
CA ALA A 143 -20.40 -11.65 -5.06
C ALA A 143 -21.36 -10.45 -5.01
N GLN A 144 -20.93 -9.33 -4.41
CA GLN A 144 -21.77 -8.14 -4.27
C GLN A 144 -21.67 -7.18 -5.47
N ILE A 145 -20.53 -7.11 -6.16
CA ILE A 145 -20.25 -6.10 -7.17
C ILE A 145 -20.26 -6.72 -8.58
N PRO A 146 -21.25 -6.38 -9.44
CA PRO A 146 -21.34 -6.91 -10.79
C PRO A 146 -20.08 -6.63 -11.62
N GLY A 147 -19.51 -7.69 -12.22
CA GLY A 147 -18.32 -7.58 -13.07
C GLY A 147 -17.00 -7.39 -12.33
N PHE A 148 -17.01 -7.33 -10.99
CA PHE A 148 -15.78 -7.30 -10.20
C PHE A 148 -15.21 -8.72 -10.05
N ALA A 149 -14.14 -8.98 -10.80
CA ALA A 149 -13.44 -10.25 -10.79
C ALA A 149 -11.92 -9.99 -10.65
N PRO A 150 -11.41 -9.80 -9.43
CA PRO A 150 -9.98 -9.74 -9.20
C PRO A 150 -9.39 -11.14 -9.39
N ASP A 151 -8.25 -11.24 -10.07
CA ASP A 151 -7.56 -12.52 -10.28
C ASP A 151 -6.37 -12.72 -9.35
N PHE A 152 -5.97 -11.66 -8.64
CA PHE A 152 -4.98 -11.70 -7.59
C PHE A 152 -5.27 -10.60 -6.57
N SER A 153 -5.02 -10.91 -5.30
CA SER A 153 -5.08 -9.98 -4.19
C SER A 153 -3.94 -10.23 -3.21
N GLN A 154 -3.52 -9.18 -2.51
CA GLN A 154 -2.51 -9.25 -1.46
C GLN A 154 -2.84 -8.26 -0.33
N GLY A 155 -2.17 -8.41 0.81
CA GLY A 155 -2.46 -7.59 1.98
C GLY A 155 -1.23 -7.13 2.74
N SER A 156 -1.36 -5.95 3.35
CA SER A 156 -0.44 -5.42 4.34
C SER A 156 -1.23 -5.02 5.58
N LEU A 157 -0.79 -5.49 6.76
CA LEU A 157 -1.35 -5.05 8.02
C LEU A 157 -0.62 -3.79 8.49
N ILE A 158 -1.37 -2.84 9.01
CA ILE A 158 -0.85 -1.54 9.44
C ILE A 158 -1.22 -1.32 10.91
N ILE A 159 -0.21 -1.10 11.74
CA ILE A 159 -0.38 -0.72 13.16
C ILE A 159 0.30 0.63 13.34
N SER A 160 -0.44 1.62 13.85
CA SER A 160 0.04 3.01 13.83
C SER A 160 -0.37 3.82 15.05
N SER A 161 0.48 4.75 15.44
CA SER A 161 0.31 5.58 16.64
C SER A 161 -0.88 6.53 16.52
N PRO A 162 -1.41 7.03 17.65
CA PRO A 162 -2.23 8.24 17.65
C PRO A 162 -1.50 9.36 16.89
N HIS A 163 -2.26 10.14 16.12
CA HIS A 163 -1.74 11.27 15.33
C HIS A 163 -0.68 10.92 14.28
N ALA A 164 -0.42 9.65 14.00
CA ALA A 164 0.47 9.25 12.91
C ALA A 164 -0.10 9.69 11.55
N LEU A 165 0.81 10.07 10.65
CA LEU A 165 0.49 10.52 9.30
C LEU A 165 0.93 9.44 8.30
N VAL A 166 0.14 9.23 7.25
CA VAL A 166 0.67 8.69 6.00
C VAL A 166 0.59 9.83 5.00
N TYR A 167 1.76 10.31 4.57
CA TYR A 167 1.90 11.48 3.72
C TYR A 167 1.21 11.28 2.37
N TYR A 168 0.94 12.39 1.69
CA TYR A 168 0.34 12.41 0.36
C TYR A 168 1.08 11.48 -0.62
N HIS A 169 0.37 10.49 -1.16
CA HIS A 169 0.91 9.47 -2.07
C HIS A 169 -0.16 8.98 -3.04
N ALA A 170 0.26 8.23 -4.06
CA ALA A 170 -0.64 7.47 -4.91
C ALA A 170 -0.08 6.07 -5.16
N ASP A 171 -0.93 5.07 -5.00
CA ASP A 171 -0.56 3.68 -5.22
C ASP A 171 -0.65 3.30 -6.70
N ALA A 172 0.21 2.38 -7.12
CA ALA A 172 0.08 1.78 -8.45
C ALA A 172 -1.13 0.81 -8.54
N PRO A 173 -1.34 -0.12 -7.59
CA PRO A 173 -2.50 -1.02 -7.57
C PRO A 173 -3.79 -0.30 -7.12
N ALA A 174 -4.94 -0.95 -7.36
CA ALA A 174 -6.18 -0.55 -6.70
C ALA A 174 -6.22 -1.15 -5.29
N SER A 175 -6.66 -0.37 -4.31
CA SER A 175 -6.63 -0.77 -2.90
C SER A 175 -7.98 -0.61 -2.21
N VAL A 176 -8.18 -1.41 -1.16
CA VAL A 176 -9.28 -1.30 -0.19
C VAL A 176 -8.66 -1.23 1.19
N LEU A 177 -9.02 -0.20 1.96
CA LEU A 177 -8.57 -0.02 3.34
C LEU A 177 -9.66 -0.46 4.29
N TRP A 178 -9.41 -1.51 5.06
CA TRP A 178 -10.30 -2.06 6.09
C TRP A 178 -9.88 -1.53 7.46
N HIS A 179 -10.73 -0.71 8.09
CA HIS A 179 -10.40 -0.06 9.36
C HIS A 179 -10.91 -0.87 10.56
N ILE A 180 -10.00 -1.29 11.42
CA ILE A 180 -10.26 -2.35 12.41
C ILE A 180 -10.24 -1.81 13.83
N ARG A 181 -9.31 -0.90 14.16
CA ARG A 181 -9.21 -0.28 15.49
C ARG A 181 -8.83 1.18 15.37
N GLY A 182 -9.30 1.97 16.33
CA GLY A 182 -9.02 3.39 16.43
C GLY A 182 -9.93 4.23 15.55
N ARG A 183 -9.53 5.49 15.34
CA ARG A 183 -10.19 6.42 14.42
C ARG A 183 -9.18 7.02 13.47
N LYS A 184 -9.55 7.10 12.20
CA LYS A 184 -8.66 7.50 11.10
C LYS A 184 -9.35 8.46 10.16
N ARG A 185 -8.72 9.59 9.84
CA ARG A 185 -9.18 10.46 8.76
C ARG A 185 -8.42 10.13 7.47
N VAL A 186 -9.16 9.97 6.38
CA VAL A 186 -8.66 9.68 5.03
C VAL A 186 -9.08 10.82 4.11
N TRP A 187 -8.13 11.34 3.35
CA TRP A 187 -8.36 12.34 2.31
C TRP A 187 -8.07 11.69 0.98
N VAL A 188 -9.05 11.73 0.07
CA VAL A 188 -8.91 11.19 -1.28
C VAL A 188 -9.11 12.32 -2.27
N TYR A 189 -8.15 12.48 -3.17
CA TYR A 189 -8.13 13.56 -4.15
C TYR A 189 -8.56 13.02 -5.52
N PRO A 190 -9.04 13.88 -6.44
CA PRO A 190 -9.46 13.45 -7.77
C PRO A 190 -8.39 12.64 -8.51
N ALA A 191 -8.77 11.43 -8.93
CA ALA A 191 -7.87 10.55 -9.68
C ALA A 191 -7.64 11.09 -11.10
N LEU A 192 -6.42 10.92 -11.60
CA LEU A 192 -6.01 11.26 -12.97
C LEU A 192 -6.18 12.75 -13.35
N ASP A 193 -6.28 13.63 -12.35
CA ASP A 193 -6.30 15.07 -12.52
C ASP A 193 -4.89 15.64 -12.29
N GLU A 194 -4.36 16.32 -13.31
CA GLU A 194 -2.98 16.83 -13.32
C GLU A 194 -2.73 17.94 -12.28
N ARG A 195 -3.78 18.50 -11.68
CA ARG A 195 -3.64 19.41 -10.53
C ARG A 195 -3.11 18.70 -9.29
N TYR A 196 -3.39 17.40 -9.14
CA TYR A 196 -3.08 16.61 -7.95
C TYR A 196 -1.90 15.67 -8.16
N MET A 197 -1.75 15.14 -9.38
CA MET A 197 -0.63 14.28 -9.74
C MET A 197 -0.39 14.35 -11.24
N THR A 198 0.82 14.73 -11.65
CA THR A 198 1.18 14.71 -13.06
C THR A 198 1.25 13.29 -13.58
N ARG A 199 1.03 13.16 -14.87
CA ARG A 199 1.01 11.85 -15.50
C ARG A 199 2.39 11.18 -15.54
N GLU A 200 3.46 11.96 -15.73
CA GLU A 200 4.83 11.45 -15.72
C GLU A 200 5.17 10.81 -14.38
N VAL A 201 4.65 11.39 -13.29
CA VAL A 201 4.80 10.85 -11.94
C VAL A 201 4.07 9.51 -11.81
N LEU A 202 2.84 9.39 -12.30
CA LEU A 202 2.11 8.12 -12.31
C LEU A 202 2.79 7.05 -13.18
N GLU A 203 3.35 7.44 -14.32
CA GLU A 203 4.16 6.57 -15.19
C GLU A 203 5.40 6.04 -14.46
N ASP A 204 6.08 6.89 -13.70
CA ASP A 204 7.24 6.53 -12.89
C ASP A 204 6.86 5.62 -11.70
N ILE A 205 5.70 5.84 -11.07
CA ILE A 205 5.15 4.96 -10.02
C ILE A 205 4.89 3.56 -10.59
N HIS A 206 4.18 3.45 -11.71
CA HIS A 206 3.92 2.15 -12.35
C HIS A 206 5.20 1.41 -12.76
N ALA A 207 6.23 2.13 -13.19
CA ALA A 207 7.52 1.53 -13.52
C ALA A 207 8.39 1.18 -12.30
N GLY A 208 7.97 1.53 -11.08
CA GLY A 208 8.72 1.24 -9.85
C GLY A 208 10.01 2.04 -9.68
N VAL A 209 10.20 3.15 -10.42
CA VAL A 209 11.46 3.92 -10.40
C VAL A 209 11.45 5.07 -9.39
N ARG A 210 10.30 5.35 -8.77
CA ARG A 210 10.13 6.38 -7.74
C ARG A 210 9.25 5.86 -6.61
N HIS A 211 9.39 6.48 -5.45
CA HIS A 211 8.51 6.28 -4.30
C HIS A 211 7.10 6.82 -4.61
N GLU A 212 6.08 6.25 -3.98
CA GLU A 212 4.67 6.62 -4.17
C GLU A 212 4.30 8.00 -3.56
N TYR A 213 5.14 8.51 -2.65
CA TYR A 213 5.01 9.85 -2.06
C TYR A 213 5.07 10.94 -3.14
N LEU A 214 4.20 11.93 -2.97
CA LEU A 214 4.00 13.07 -3.86
C LEU A 214 4.28 14.36 -3.10
N SER A 215 4.58 15.43 -3.85
CA SER A 215 4.62 16.77 -3.28
C SER A 215 3.22 17.19 -2.88
N TYR A 216 3.06 17.63 -1.64
CA TYR A 216 1.77 18.03 -1.09
C TYR A 216 1.68 19.55 -0.93
N GLU A 217 0.57 20.11 -1.38
CA GLU A 217 0.20 21.50 -1.12
C GLU A 217 -1.10 21.53 -0.32
N LYS A 218 -1.17 22.40 0.70
CA LYS A 218 -2.36 22.51 1.56
C LYS A 218 -3.62 22.88 0.79
N SER A 219 -3.49 23.65 -0.31
CA SER A 219 -4.59 24.02 -1.21
C SER A 219 -5.24 22.81 -1.89
N TYR A 220 -4.57 21.65 -1.97
CA TYR A 220 -5.17 20.46 -2.56
C TYR A 220 -6.36 19.97 -1.74
N ASP A 221 -6.39 20.24 -0.43
CA ASP A 221 -7.48 19.83 0.46
C ASP A 221 -8.84 20.39 0.02
N ASP A 222 -8.87 21.51 -0.72
CA ASP A 222 -10.11 22.13 -1.23
C ASP A 222 -10.89 21.22 -2.20
N GLY A 223 -10.20 20.25 -2.82
CA GLY A 223 -10.84 19.25 -3.68
C GLY A 223 -10.85 17.83 -3.13
N ALA A 224 -10.43 17.63 -1.87
CA ALA A 224 -10.42 16.31 -1.27
C ALA A 224 -11.83 15.89 -0.82
N ILE A 225 -12.15 14.62 -1.04
CA ILE A 225 -13.23 13.94 -0.31
C ILE A 225 -12.61 13.37 0.97
N VAL A 226 -13.23 13.69 2.11
CA VAL A 226 -12.70 13.36 3.43
C VAL A 226 -13.66 12.45 4.17
N TYR A 227 -13.15 11.32 4.66
CA TYR A 227 -13.87 10.40 5.52
C TYR A 227 -13.15 10.22 6.85
N GLU A 228 -13.90 10.22 7.94
CA GLU A 228 -13.43 9.69 9.22
C GLU A 228 -13.94 8.26 9.37
N LEU A 229 -13.01 7.32 9.40
CA LEU A 229 -13.28 5.90 9.53
C LEU A 229 -13.33 5.52 11.01
N GLU A 230 -14.37 4.77 11.35
CA GLU A 230 -14.58 4.10 12.63
C GLU A 230 -14.27 2.60 12.50
N PRO A 231 -14.03 1.88 13.61
CA PRO A 231 -13.86 0.43 13.58
C PRO A 231 -15.04 -0.26 12.88
N GLY A 232 -14.73 -1.15 11.94
CA GLY A 232 -15.75 -1.82 11.12
C GLY A 232 -16.08 -1.10 9.82
N GLN A 233 -15.43 0.01 9.52
CA GLN A 233 -15.60 0.67 8.24
C GLN A 233 -14.46 0.35 7.28
N TRP A 234 -14.78 0.11 6.02
CA TRP A 234 -13.79 0.05 4.95
C TRP A 234 -14.06 1.14 3.91
N THR A 235 -13.02 1.54 3.22
CA THR A 235 -13.09 2.54 2.15
C THR A 235 -12.33 2.06 0.91
N ALA A 236 -12.81 2.50 -0.24
CA ALA A 236 -12.18 2.31 -1.53
C ALA A 236 -12.36 3.60 -2.35
N TRP A 237 -11.52 3.74 -3.37
CA TRP A 237 -11.53 4.88 -4.27
C TRP A 237 -11.03 4.47 -5.66
N ALA A 238 -11.09 5.39 -6.62
CA ALA A 238 -10.58 5.15 -7.97
C ALA A 238 -9.09 4.82 -7.97
N GLN A 239 -8.68 3.78 -8.70
CA GLN A 239 -7.27 3.41 -8.83
C GLN A 239 -6.42 4.64 -9.22
N ASN A 240 -5.28 4.81 -8.54
CA ASN A 240 -4.35 5.92 -8.71
C ASN A 240 -4.84 7.30 -8.23
N ALA A 241 -5.95 7.36 -7.46
CA ALA A 241 -6.30 8.56 -6.72
C ALA A 241 -5.21 8.86 -5.68
N PRO A 242 -4.63 10.07 -5.68
CA PRO A 242 -3.78 10.49 -4.58
C PRO A 242 -4.57 10.50 -3.28
N HIS A 243 -3.91 10.20 -2.16
CA HIS A 243 -4.53 10.16 -0.86
C HIS A 243 -3.52 10.39 0.27
N ARG A 244 -4.03 10.77 1.44
CA ARG A 244 -3.27 10.86 2.69
C ARG A 244 -4.12 10.44 3.87
N VAL A 245 -3.46 10.12 4.97
CA VAL A 245 -4.10 9.62 6.18
C VAL A 245 -3.56 10.32 7.41
N THR A 246 -4.42 10.53 8.39
CA THR A 246 -4.08 11.02 9.72
C THR A 246 -4.87 10.23 10.73
N ASN A 247 -4.17 9.54 11.61
CA ASN A 247 -4.81 8.93 12.76
C ASN A 247 -5.26 10.01 13.74
N LEU A 248 -6.36 9.75 14.44
CA LEU A 248 -6.84 10.65 15.47
C LEU A 248 -6.20 10.28 16.82
N ASP A 249 -7.01 10.08 17.85
CA ASP A 249 -6.67 10.06 19.25
C ASP A 249 -6.26 8.69 19.82
N SER A 250 -6.17 7.66 18.98
CA SER A 250 -5.94 6.27 19.42
C SER A 250 -4.99 5.49 18.51
N VAL A 251 -4.47 4.36 19.01
CA VAL A 251 -3.74 3.40 18.17
C VAL A 251 -4.67 2.84 17.13
N ASN A 252 -4.21 2.88 15.89
CA ASN A 252 -4.97 2.45 14.74
C ASN A 252 -4.45 1.10 14.23
N VAL A 253 -5.38 0.19 13.92
CA VAL A 253 -5.10 -1.06 13.19
C VAL A 253 -5.93 -1.05 11.92
N SER A 254 -5.30 -1.33 10.79
CA SER A 254 -5.99 -1.41 9.50
C SER A 254 -5.36 -2.48 8.64
N LEU A 255 -6.17 -3.17 7.86
CA LEU A 255 -5.70 -4.04 6.80
C LEU A 255 -5.81 -3.26 5.49
N SER A 256 -4.70 -3.03 4.80
CA SER A 256 -4.71 -2.52 3.44
C SER A 256 -4.61 -3.71 2.49
N THR A 257 -5.57 -3.85 1.60
CA THR A 257 -5.53 -4.91 0.59
C THR A 257 -5.45 -4.30 -0.79
N GLU A 258 -4.71 -4.95 -1.67
CA GLU A 258 -4.60 -4.58 -3.06
C GLU A 258 -5.24 -5.66 -3.92
N HIS A 259 -5.86 -5.26 -5.03
CA HIS A 259 -6.42 -6.18 -5.99
C HIS A 259 -6.03 -5.83 -7.42
N PHE A 260 -5.97 -6.88 -8.22
CA PHE A 260 -5.56 -6.79 -9.60
C PHE A 260 -6.65 -7.37 -10.49
N THR A 261 -6.94 -6.65 -11.56
CA THR A 261 -7.89 -7.04 -12.59
C THR A 261 -7.17 -7.02 -13.95
N ALA A 262 -7.80 -7.60 -14.97
CA ALA A 262 -7.28 -7.49 -16.33
C ALA A 262 -7.09 -6.02 -16.77
N GLN A 263 -8.02 -5.15 -16.33
CA GLN A 263 -7.96 -3.71 -16.60
C GLN A 263 -6.79 -3.04 -15.86
N SER A 264 -6.60 -3.28 -14.56
CA SER A 264 -5.51 -2.64 -13.81
C SER A 264 -4.12 -3.10 -14.29
N ARG A 265 -3.98 -4.37 -14.69
CA ARG A 265 -2.79 -4.87 -15.40
C ARG A 265 -2.54 -4.15 -16.71
N TRP A 266 -3.59 -3.97 -17.49
CA TRP A 266 -3.48 -3.33 -18.79
C TRP A 266 -3.08 -1.86 -18.65
N ARG A 267 -3.70 -1.13 -17.70
CA ARG A 267 -3.29 0.22 -17.31
C ARG A 267 -1.81 0.27 -16.96
N ALA A 268 -1.35 -0.59 -16.06
CA ALA A 268 0.06 -0.64 -15.67
C ALA A 268 0.99 -0.78 -16.88
N ARG A 269 0.69 -1.68 -17.83
CA ARG A 269 1.47 -1.84 -19.07
C ARG A 269 1.50 -0.56 -19.90
N VAL A 270 0.36 0.10 -20.07
CA VAL A 270 0.22 1.34 -20.83
C VAL A 270 1.09 2.45 -20.23
N TYR A 271 1.05 2.63 -18.91
CA TYR A 271 1.82 3.66 -18.20
C TYR A 271 3.32 3.36 -18.19
N THR A 272 3.73 2.11 -17.93
CA THR A 272 5.14 1.72 -18.01
C THR A 272 5.69 1.90 -19.45
N ALA A 273 4.90 1.56 -20.47
CA ALA A 273 5.28 1.77 -21.86
C ALA A 273 5.42 3.26 -22.23
N ASN A 274 4.50 4.11 -21.76
CA ASN A 274 4.63 5.55 -21.95
C ASN A 274 5.91 6.08 -21.32
N ARG A 275 6.20 5.66 -20.08
CA ARG A 275 7.44 6.01 -19.39
C ARG A 275 8.66 5.65 -20.23
N PHE A 276 8.73 4.40 -20.67
CA PHE A 276 9.84 3.89 -21.47
C PHE A 276 10.03 4.75 -22.72
N LEU A 277 8.95 5.03 -23.46
CA LEU A 277 9.02 5.85 -24.67
C LEU A 277 9.47 7.29 -24.39
N ARG A 278 8.97 7.89 -23.30
CA ARG A 278 9.35 9.24 -22.85
C ARG A 278 10.83 9.31 -22.48
N VAL A 279 11.32 8.38 -21.67
CA VAL A 279 12.70 8.39 -21.16
C VAL A 279 13.70 7.95 -22.22
N ARG A 280 13.38 6.93 -23.01
CA ARG A 280 14.32 6.32 -23.96
C ARG A 280 14.42 7.05 -25.30
N PHE A 281 13.32 7.67 -25.75
CA PHE A 281 13.23 8.31 -27.06
C PHE A 281 12.85 9.80 -26.98
N GLY A 282 12.66 10.36 -25.78
CA GLY A 282 12.32 11.78 -25.61
C GLY A 282 10.92 12.16 -26.09
N LEU A 283 10.04 11.18 -26.32
CA LEU A 283 8.67 11.45 -26.76
C LEU A 283 7.87 12.18 -25.67
N ARG A 284 7.03 13.12 -26.10
CA ARG A 284 6.19 13.95 -25.22
C ARG A 284 4.72 13.81 -25.60
N ASN A 285 3.81 14.17 -24.69
CA ASN A 285 2.37 14.16 -24.91
C ASN A 285 1.83 12.80 -25.40
N LEU A 286 2.44 11.70 -24.97
CA LEU A 286 1.98 10.35 -25.27
C LEU A 286 0.53 10.21 -24.77
N SER A 287 -0.33 9.41 -25.40
CA SER A 287 -1.72 9.26 -24.94
C SER A 287 -1.86 8.33 -23.73
N ALA A 288 -2.68 8.71 -22.74
CA ALA A 288 -3.02 7.86 -21.58
C ALA A 288 -4.14 6.87 -21.91
N ARG A 289 -4.79 7.03 -23.07
CA ARG A 289 -5.88 6.15 -23.48
C ARG A 289 -5.41 4.71 -23.41
N GLU A 290 -6.16 3.92 -22.66
CA GLU A 290 -5.89 2.50 -22.49
C GLU A 290 -6.34 1.72 -23.73
N GLN A 291 -7.27 2.24 -24.54
CA GLN A 291 -7.81 1.54 -25.70
C GLN A 291 -7.20 2.01 -27.03
N GLY A 292 -7.32 1.17 -28.05
CA GLY A 292 -6.95 1.47 -29.44
C GLY A 292 -5.52 1.07 -29.83
N ALA A 293 -5.22 1.21 -31.12
CA ALA A 293 -3.97 0.74 -31.72
C ALA A 293 -2.71 1.35 -31.10
N GLY A 294 -2.77 2.63 -30.68
CA GLY A 294 -1.64 3.30 -30.03
C GLY A 294 -1.28 2.70 -28.68
N ALA A 295 -2.27 2.29 -27.88
CA ALA A 295 -2.04 1.62 -26.60
C ALA A 295 -1.42 0.22 -26.78
N ILE A 296 -1.87 -0.51 -27.81
CA ILE A 296 -1.29 -1.80 -28.17
C ILE A 296 0.14 -1.64 -28.67
N ALA A 297 0.38 -0.72 -29.60
CA ALA A 297 1.70 -0.54 -30.21
C ALA A 297 2.78 -0.22 -29.17
N LYS A 298 2.52 0.74 -28.27
CA LYS A 298 3.49 1.11 -27.23
C LYS A 298 3.79 -0.01 -26.25
N THR A 299 2.78 -0.79 -25.84
CA THR A 299 2.98 -1.91 -24.91
C THR A 299 3.76 -3.05 -25.56
N VAL A 300 3.54 -3.31 -26.86
CA VAL A 300 4.35 -4.28 -27.63
C VAL A 300 5.80 -3.80 -27.76
N ILE A 301 6.02 -2.54 -28.13
CA ILE A 301 7.37 -1.95 -28.23
C ILE A 301 8.11 -2.07 -26.90
N HIS A 302 7.48 -1.64 -25.80
CA HIS A 302 8.05 -1.76 -24.47
C HIS A 302 8.37 -3.20 -24.09
N ARG A 303 7.45 -4.15 -24.33
CA ARG A 303 7.67 -5.57 -24.01
C ARG A 303 8.85 -6.16 -24.78
N LEU A 304 9.00 -5.83 -26.06
CA LEU A 304 10.14 -6.28 -26.87
C LEU A 304 11.44 -5.66 -26.36
N ALA A 305 11.44 -4.37 -26.06
CA ALA A 305 12.59 -3.67 -25.51
C ALA A 305 13.03 -4.24 -24.15
N ALA A 306 12.08 -4.51 -23.25
CA ALA A 306 12.35 -5.13 -21.95
C ALA A 306 12.96 -6.53 -22.09
N LYS A 307 12.46 -7.35 -23.03
CA LYS A 307 13.00 -8.70 -23.31
C LYS A 307 14.47 -8.69 -23.75
N VAL A 308 14.92 -7.63 -24.41
CA VAL A 308 16.31 -7.48 -24.89
C VAL A 308 17.15 -6.59 -23.97
N GLY A 309 16.65 -6.27 -22.76
CA GLY A 309 17.41 -5.57 -21.72
C GLY A 309 17.50 -4.04 -21.86
N LEU A 310 16.64 -3.42 -22.68
CA LEU A 310 16.66 -1.96 -22.91
C LEU A 310 15.88 -1.14 -21.88
N ASP A 311 15.25 -1.79 -20.90
CA ASP A 311 14.55 -1.16 -19.77
C ASP A 311 14.92 -1.87 -18.47
N PRO A 312 16.16 -1.68 -17.97
CA PRO A 312 16.62 -2.37 -16.76
C PRO A 312 15.81 -1.91 -15.55
N ALA A 313 15.38 -2.87 -14.74
CA ALA A 313 14.66 -2.61 -13.50
C ALA A 313 15.54 -1.77 -12.56
N GLN A 314 15.03 -0.61 -12.14
CA GLN A 314 15.71 0.23 -11.16
C GLN A 314 15.15 -0.08 -9.78
N VAL A 315 15.87 -0.87 -9.00
CA VAL A 315 15.50 -1.15 -7.62
C VAL A 315 16.06 -0.05 -6.72
N LYS A 316 15.17 0.79 -6.17
CA LYS A 316 15.54 1.72 -5.10
C LYS A 316 15.35 1.04 -3.75
N ARG A 317 16.30 1.28 -2.84
CA ARG A 317 16.30 0.79 -1.47
C ARG A 317 16.15 1.98 -0.53
N HIS A 318 15.23 1.88 0.42
CA HIS A 318 15.15 2.86 1.49
C HIS A 318 16.11 2.46 2.61
N ILE A 319 17.05 3.35 2.95
CA ILE A 319 18.14 3.08 3.90
C ILE A 319 17.68 3.48 5.30
N PRO A 320 17.72 2.57 6.29
CA PRO A 320 17.40 2.89 7.69
C PRO A 320 18.35 3.96 8.25
N THR A 321 17.80 4.90 9.03
CA THR A 321 18.59 5.93 9.73
C THR A 321 18.38 5.91 11.25
N LEU A 322 17.42 5.11 11.71
CA LEU A 322 17.03 4.99 13.12
C LEU A 322 17.03 3.52 13.55
N ARG A 323 16.90 3.28 14.85
CA ARG A 323 16.61 1.97 15.45
C ARG A 323 15.46 2.12 16.44
N VAL A 324 14.51 1.19 16.43
CA VAL A 324 13.42 1.14 17.41
C VAL A 324 13.99 0.82 18.79
N ASP A 325 13.59 1.61 19.77
CA ASP A 325 13.87 1.43 21.19
C ASP A 325 12.63 1.89 21.97
N ALA A 326 11.87 0.94 22.53
CA ALA A 326 10.58 1.22 23.16
C ALA A 326 10.67 2.04 24.46
N ASP A 327 11.88 2.16 25.02
CA ASP A 327 12.14 2.91 26.25
C ASP A 327 12.72 4.31 25.96
N ALA A 328 13.19 4.56 24.73
CA ALA A 328 13.65 5.86 24.29
C ALA A 328 12.49 6.88 24.12
N PRO A 329 12.73 8.19 24.33
CA PRO A 329 11.76 9.23 23.99
C PRO A 329 11.35 9.15 22.51
N GLY A 330 10.05 9.01 22.27
CA GLY A 330 9.52 8.85 20.91
C GLY A 330 9.79 7.47 20.28
N GLY A 331 10.32 6.50 21.03
CA GLY A 331 10.45 5.08 20.68
C GLY A 331 11.55 4.70 19.68
N VAL A 332 12.50 5.62 19.41
CA VAL A 332 13.63 5.40 18.48
C VAL A 332 14.88 6.11 18.98
N VAL A 333 16.03 5.59 18.53
CA VAL A 333 17.34 6.24 18.64
C VAL A 333 17.99 6.36 17.25
N PRO A 334 18.81 7.39 16.99
CA PRO A 334 19.61 7.46 15.77
C PRO A 334 20.52 6.23 15.64
N LEU A 335 20.68 5.71 14.43
CA LEU A 335 21.85 4.88 14.16
C LEU A 335 23.06 5.82 14.30
N GLY A 336 24.07 5.43 15.07
CA GLY A 336 25.35 6.16 15.10
C GLY A 336 25.85 6.38 13.68
N GLU A 337 26.66 7.43 13.45
CA GLU A 337 27.11 7.82 12.11
C GLU A 337 27.45 6.59 11.25
N PRO A 338 26.94 6.51 10.01
CA PRO A 338 27.21 5.36 9.16
C PRO A 338 28.73 5.21 9.07
N CYS A 339 29.25 4.06 9.50
CA CYS A 339 30.60 3.68 9.19
C CYS A 339 30.68 3.67 7.66
N VAL A 340 31.26 4.72 7.10
CA VAL A 340 31.65 4.76 5.69
C VAL A 340 32.57 3.56 5.55
N ALA A 341 32.04 2.48 4.97
CA ALA A 341 32.83 1.33 4.61
C ALA A 341 34.02 1.89 3.83
N SER A 342 35.19 1.77 4.44
CA SER A 342 36.44 2.19 3.86
C SER A 342 36.49 1.60 2.47
N LYS A 343 36.73 2.48 1.48
CA LYS A 343 37.26 2.04 0.19
C LYS A 343 38.52 1.24 0.50
N VAL A 344 38.43 -0.09 0.48
CA VAL A 344 39.59 -0.95 0.38
C VAL A 344 39.89 -1.05 -1.11
N GLY A 345 40.98 -0.39 -1.53
CA GLY A 345 41.54 -0.52 -2.87
C GLY A 345 42.04 -1.94 -3.13
N ASN A 346 41.97 -2.39 -4.38
CA ASN A 346 42.92 -2.07 -5.44
C ASN A 346 42.22 -2.17 -6.80
#